data_AF-A0AAV4C580-F1
#
_entry.id   AF-A0AAV4C580-F1
#
_cell.length_a   1.000
_cell.length_b   1.000
_cell.length_c   1.000
_cell.angle_alpha   90.00
_cell.angle_beta   90.00
_cell.angle_gamma   90.00
#
_symmetry.space_group_name_H-M   'P 1'
#
loop_
_entity.id
_entity.type
_entity.pdbx_description
1 polymer ?
#
loop_
_entity_poly.entity_id
_entity_poly.type
_entity_poly.pdbx_seq_one_letter_code
_entity_poly.pdbx_strand_id
1 'polypeptide(L)'
;MVELKSNDQAKKLGAIATFLNIPVTLSPHKKSLNSSKGVIRSRDLQCSSEEEMVEELSGVTHSRRIKVRRGEDKIQTDTVVLTFDSPKPPSRIRAGYLTLDVRPYVPLLMRCHKCQRYGHGKDRCKKPAAVCVRCGKGGHVERDCSADPLCVNCRGNHAASSKTCSKFLEEQAVLR
;
A
#
# COMPACT_ATOMS: atom_id res chain seq x y z
N MET A 1 6.30 15.72 15.14
CA MET A 1 5.20 14.74 15.06
C MET A 1 5.24 13.90 16.31
N VAL A 2 4.11 13.69 16.98
CA VAL A 2 4.06 13.03 18.30
C VAL A 2 3.07 11.88 18.23
N GLU A 3 3.50 10.68 18.63
CA GLU A 3 2.63 9.53 18.82
C GLU A 3 2.09 9.54 20.24
N LEU A 4 0.80 9.25 20.40
CA LEU A 4 0.10 9.30 21.68
C LEU A 4 -0.36 7.90 22.07
N LYS A 5 -0.29 7.58 23.36
CA LYS A 5 -0.64 6.24 23.88
C LYS A 5 -2.14 6.05 24.03
N SER A 6 -2.90 7.14 24.13
CA SER A 6 -4.36 7.10 24.29
C SER A 6 -5.06 8.31 23.69
N ASN A 7 -6.36 8.15 23.45
CA ASN A 7 -7.22 9.24 22.99
C ASN A 7 -7.31 10.38 24.04
N ASP A 8 -7.26 10.05 25.33
CA ASP A 8 -7.27 11.08 26.38
C ASP A 8 -6.02 11.99 26.34
N GLN A 9 -4.86 11.43 26.00
CA GLN A 9 -3.67 12.23 25.73
C GLN A 9 -3.88 13.14 24.52
N ALA A 10 -4.54 12.64 23.46
CA ALA A 10 -4.85 13.43 22.27
C ALA A 10 -5.77 14.61 22.58
N LYS A 11 -6.80 14.40 23.41
CA LYS A 11 -7.70 15.47 23.88
C LYS A 11 -6.96 16.51 24.70
N LYS A 12 -6.15 16.08 25.68
CA LYS A 12 -5.35 16.99 26.52
C LYS A 12 -4.36 17.79 25.71
N LEU A 13 -3.63 17.14 24.79
CA LEU A 13 -2.67 17.80 23.93
C LEU A 13 -3.38 18.78 22.98
N GLY A 14 -4.48 18.38 22.36
CA GLY A 14 -5.26 19.23 21.45
C GLY A 14 -5.82 20.51 22.08
N ALA A 15 -5.96 20.55 23.41
CA ALA A 15 -6.39 21.75 24.15
C ALA A 15 -5.24 22.75 24.42
N ILE A 16 -3.99 22.39 24.15
CA ILE A 16 -2.84 23.27 24.35
C ILE A 16 -2.77 24.31 23.24
N ALA A 17 -2.97 25.58 23.60
CA ALA A 17 -2.84 26.72 22.69
C ALA A 17 -1.45 27.40 22.75
N THR A 18 -0.69 27.18 23.83
CA THR A 18 0.64 27.76 24.02
C THR A 18 1.62 26.75 24.60
N PHE A 19 2.86 26.80 24.14
CA PHE A 19 3.97 26.02 24.69
C PHE A 19 5.13 26.98 24.99
N LEU A 20 5.52 27.10 26.26
CA LEU A 20 6.53 28.08 26.70
C LEU A 20 6.21 29.53 26.26
N ASN A 21 4.94 29.94 26.40
CA ASN A 21 4.41 31.24 25.94
C ASN A 21 4.45 31.47 24.42
N ILE A 22 4.80 30.46 23.63
CA ILE A 22 4.73 30.52 22.17
C ILE A 22 3.38 29.93 21.73
N PRO A 23 2.55 30.66 20.97
CA PRO A 23 1.31 30.11 20.41
C PRO A 23 1.61 28.92 19.50
N VAL A 24 0.87 27.83 19.69
CA VAL A 24 1.02 26.60 18.88
C VAL A 24 -0.33 26.14 18.35
N THR A 25 -0.31 25.55 17.15
CA THR A 25 -1.50 24.93 16.54
C THR A 25 -1.26 23.43 16.44
N LEU A 26 -2.18 22.66 17.02
CA LEU A 26 -2.14 21.20 16.99
C LEU A 26 -3.26 20.68 16.09
N SER A 27 -2.93 19.72 15.24
CA SER A 27 -3.91 19.03 14.42
C SER A 27 -3.55 17.56 14.27
N PRO A 28 -4.55 16.66 14.19
CA PRO A 28 -4.31 15.26 13.84
C PRO A 28 -3.56 15.16 12.51
N HIS A 29 -2.64 14.21 12.41
CA HIS A 29 -1.91 13.99 11.18
C HIS A 29 -2.84 13.44 10.09
N LYS A 30 -3.30 14.31 9.19
CA LYS A 30 -4.36 14.01 8.20
C LYS A 30 -3.99 13.01 7.10
N LYS A 31 -2.70 12.75 6.84
CA LYS A 31 -2.29 11.99 5.63
C LYS A 31 -2.14 10.47 5.82
N SER A 32 -1.29 10.00 6.72
CA SER A 32 -0.85 8.59 6.70
C SER A 32 -0.78 7.86 8.03
N LEU A 33 -0.82 8.57 9.16
CA LEU A 33 -0.52 7.97 10.47
C LEU A 33 -1.75 7.75 11.36
N ASN A 34 -2.81 8.52 11.10
CA ASN A 34 -4.13 8.30 11.70
C ASN A 34 -5.07 7.66 10.67
N SER A 35 -4.52 6.87 9.75
CA SER A 35 -5.30 6.11 8.79
C SER A 35 -4.69 4.73 8.61
N SER A 36 -5.52 3.78 8.23
CA SER A 36 -5.11 2.40 8.03
C SER A 36 -5.83 1.79 6.85
N LYS A 37 -5.36 0.64 6.39
CA LYS A 37 -5.98 -0.07 5.27
C LYS A 37 -6.30 -1.49 5.65
N GLY A 38 -7.50 -1.93 5.27
CA GLY A 38 -7.95 -3.30 5.43
C GLY A 38 -8.45 -3.86 4.10
N VAL A 39 -8.49 -5.18 4.01
CA VAL A 39 -8.98 -5.92 2.86
C VAL A 39 -10.17 -6.76 3.30
N ILE A 40 -11.27 -6.61 2.56
CA ILE A 40 -12.44 -7.47 2.66
C ILE A 40 -12.61 -8.24 1.36
N ARG A 41 -13.24 -9.41 1.44
CA ARG A 41 -13.64 -10.19 0.28
C ARG A 41 -15.08 -10.63 0.45
N SER A 42 -15.97 -10.19 -0.44
CA SER A 42 -17.39 -10.56 -0.41
C SER A 42 -17.99 -10.50 -1.82
N ARG A 43 -18.69 -11.57 -2.21
CA ARG A 43 -19.45 -11.62 -3.47
C ARG A 43 -20.72 -10.79 -3.37
N ASP A 44 -21.32 -10.68 -2.19
CA ASP A 44 -22.55 -9.91 -1.96
C ASP A 44 -22.32 -8.41 -2.22
N LEU A 45 -21.08 -7.95 -2.06
CA LEU A 45 -20.68 -6.58 -2.37
C LEU A 45 -20.18 -6.43 -3.81
N GLN A 46 -20.42 -7.35 -4.74
CA GLN A 46 -19.89 -7.25 -6.11
C GLN A 46 -20.47 -6.06 -6.89
N CYS A 47 -21.75 -5.76 -6.68
CA CYS A 47 -22.48 -4.69 -7.37
C CYS A 47 -22.35 -3.32 -6.69
N SER A 48 -21.88 -3.26 -5.44
CA SER A 48 -21.72 -1.99 -4.73
C SER A 48 -20.60 -1.14 -5.33
N SER A 49 -20.85 0.15 -5.51
CA SER A 49 -19.83 1.09 -6.02
C SER A 49 -18.77 1.40 -4.95
N GLU A 50 -17.63 1.97 -5.34
CA GLU A 50 -16.61 2.38 -4.36
C GLU A 50 -17.14 3.54 -3.51
N GLU A 51 -17.98 4.40 -4.08
CA GLU A 51 -18.63 5.54 -3.44
C GLU A 51 -19.65 5.08 -2.39
N GLU A 52 -20.53 4.14 -2.74
CA GLU A 52 -21.51 3.55 -1.81
C GLU A 52 -20.81 2.91 -0.60
N MET A 53 -19.66 2.25 -0.83
CA MET A 53 -18.87 1.68 0.25
C MET A 53 -18.29 2.74 1.20
N VAL A 54 -18.01 3.95 0.72
CA VAL A 54 -17.53 5.05 1.57
C VAL A 54 -18.69 5.66 2.35
N GLU A 55 -19.87 5.77 1.73
CA GLU A 55 -21.06 6.35 2.35
C GLU A 55 -21.67 5.44 3.43
N GLU A 56 -21.77 4.14 3.15
CA GLU A 56 -22.52 3.19 3.99
C GLU A 56 -21.66 2.52 5.09
N LEU A 57 -20.34 2.46 4.91
CA LEU A 57 -19.45 1.78 5.87
C LEU A 57 -18.82 2.78 6.85
N SER A 58 -19.16 2.61 8.13
CA SER A 58 -18.62 3.45 9.20
C SER A 58 -17.09 3.42 9.26
N GLY A 59 -16.49 4.61 9.35
CA GLY A 59 -15.05 4.82 9.46
C GLY A 59 -14.25 4.63 8.17
N VAL A 60 -14.91 4.38 7.03
CA VAL A 60 -14.24 4.27 5.72
C VAL A 60 -14.15 5.66 5.07
N THR A 61 -12.95 6.01 4.60
CA THR A 61 -12.66 7.29 3.92
C THR A 61 -12.36 7.11 2.44
N HIS A 62 -11.98 5.90 2.04
CA HIS A 62 -11.72 5.58 0.65
C HIS A 62 -11.89 4.07 0.43
N SER A 63 -12.54 3.71 -0.67
CA SER A 63 -12.71 2.33 -1.11
C SER A 63 -12.01 2.13 -2.44
N ARG A 64 -11.39 0.95 -2.62
CA ARG A 64 -10.79 0.55 -3.89
C ARG A 64 -10.94 -0.94 -4.13
N ARG A 65 -11.61 -1.31 -5.21
CA ARG A 65 -11.78 -2.67 -5.66
C ARG A 65 -10.57 -3.16 -6.45
N ILE A 66 -10.12 -4.36 -6.13
CA ILE A 66 -9.00 -4.99 -6.83
C ILE A 66 -9.49 -5.52 -8.18
N LYS A 67 -8.81 -5.10 -9.25
CA LYS A 67 -9.00 -5.61 -10.60
C LYS A 67 -7.79 -6.46 -10.95
N VAL A 68 -8.03 -7.64 -11.51
CA VAL A 68 -6.98 -8.55 -11.99
C VAL A 68 -7.02 -8.62 -13.50
N ARG A 69 -5.85 -8.69 -14.14
CA ARG A 69 -5.75 -8.98 -15.56
C ARG A 69 -5.63 -10.48 -15.76
N ARG A 70 -6.49 -11.06 -16.61
CA ARG A 70 -6.35 -12.44 -17.10
C ARG A 70 -6.36 -12.38 -18.62
N GLY A 71 -5.19 -12.56 -19.24
CA GLY A 71 -5.04 -12.29 -20.67
C GLY A 71 -5.29 -10.81 -20.99
N GLU A 72 -6.14 -10.55 -21.97
CA GLU A 72 -6.54 -9.20 -22.37
C GLU A 72 -7.64 -8.61 -21.45
N ASP A 73 -8.36 -9.46 -20.72
CA ASP A 73 -9.50 -9.04 -19.91
C ASP A 73 -9.08 -8.44 -18.56
N LYS A 74 -9.73 -7.33 -18.20
CA LYS A 74 -9.69 -6.76 -16.84
C LYS A 74 -10.90 -7.24 -16.06
N ILE A 75 -10.68 -8.20 -15.17
CA ILE A 75 -11.74 -8.80 -14.36
C ILE A 75 -11.80 -8.08 -13.01
N GLN A 76 -12.98 -7.61 -12.66
CA GLN A 76 -13.28 -7.10 -11.34
C GLN A 76 -13.34 -8.26 -10.34
N THR A 77 -12.68 -8.13 -9.19
CA THR A 77 -12.74 -9.15 -8.15
C THR A 77 -13.69 -8.76 -7.02
N ASP A 78 -14.09 -9.77 -6.24
CA ASP A 78 -14.85 -9.62 -5.00
C ASP A 78 -14.04 -9.00 -3.85
N THR A 79 -12.82 -8.51 -4.12
CA THR A 79 -11.88 -8.05 -3.09
C THR A 79 -11.77 -6.54 -3.12
N VAL A 80 -11.97 -5.91 -1.97
CA VAL A 80 -11.95 -4.46 -1.80
C VAL A 80 -10.95 -4.09 -0.71
N VAL A 81 -10.13 -3.07 -1.00
CA VAL A 81 -9.27 -2.43 -0.03
C VAL A 81 -10.00 -1.19 0.49
N LEU A 82 -10.26 -1.16 1.79
CA LEU A 82 -10.85 -0.03 2.49
C LEU A 82 -9.76 0.76 3.20
N THR A 83 -9.85 2.08 3.16
CA THR A 83 -9.02 2.98 3.96
C THR A 83 -9.86 3.51 5.11
N PHE A 84 -9.41 3.28 6.34
CA PHE A 84 -10.08 3.71 7.55
C PHE A 84 -9.46 5.00 8.09
N ASP A 85 -10.28 5.82 8.75
CA ASP A 85 -9.87 7.02 9.49
C ASP A 85 -9.26 6.73 10.88
N SER A 86 -8.96 5.46 11.14
CA SER A 86 -8.33 4.96 12.35
C SER A 86 -6.92 4.44 12.07
N PRO A 87 -5.99 4.52 13.04
CA PRO A 87 -4.61 4.07 12.86
C PRO A 87 -4.47 2.54 12.71
N LYS A 88 -5.49 1.76 13.08
CA LYS A 88 -5.52 0.31 12.90
C LYS A 88 -6.88 -0.10 12.34
N PRO A 89 -6.93 -0.98 11.32
CA PRO A 89 -8.19 -1.41 10.77
C PRO A 89 -8.96 -2.22 11.83
N PRO A 90 -10.30 -2.10 11.90
CA PRO A 90 -11.10 -2.98 12.74
C PRO A 90 -10.92 -4.44 12.27
N SER A 91 -11.19 -5.43 13.14
CA SER A 91 -11.14 -6.84 12.74
C SER A 91 -12.36 -7.27 11.93
N ARG A 92 -13.49 -6.59 12.12
CA ARG A 92 -14.76 -6.83 11.43
C ARG A 92 -15.48 -5.53 11.16
N ILE A 93 -16.27 -5.52 10.09
CA ILE A 93 -17.21 -4.44 9.77
C ILE A 93 -18.59 -5.02 9.49
N ARG A 94 -19.62 -4.18 9.62
CA ARG A 94 -20.97 -4.50 9.19
C ARG A 94 -21.29 -3.76 7.89
N ALA A 95 -21.90 -4.47 6.94
CA ALA A 95 -22.41 -3.92 5.70
C ALA A 95 -23.85 -4.43 5.54
N GLY A 96 -24.83 -3.60 5.91
CA GLY A 96 -26.22 -4.07 6.11
C GLY A 96 -26.28 -5.21 7.14
N TYR A 97 -26.79 -6.36 6.72
CA TYR A 97 -26.88 -7.58 7.55
C TYR A 97 -25.60 -8.43 7.55
N LEU A 98 -24.62 -8.10 6.70
CA LEU A 98 -23.38 -8.86 6.59
C LEU A 98 -22.40 -8.44 7.68
N THR A 99 -21.69 -9.43 8.22
CA THR A 99 -20.50 -9.21 9.05
C THR A 99 -19.29 -9.73 8.29
N LEU A 100 -18.35 -8.84 7.97
CA LEU A 100 -17.20 -9.14 7.13
C LEU A 100 -15.92 -9.06 7.96
N ASP A 101 -15.07 -10.08 7.85
CA ASP A 101 -13.73 -10.04 8.41
C ASP A 101 -12.84 -9.11 7.59
N VAL A 102 -12.13 -8.23 8.29
CA VAL A 102 -11.18 -7.29 7.71
C VAL A 102 -9.77 -7.77 8.02
N ARG A 103 -8.98 -7.99 6.97
CA ARG A 103 -7.56 -8.33 7.10
C ARG A 103 -6.72 -7.08 6.90
N PRO A 104 -5.66 -6.82 7.70
CA PRO A 104 -4.73 -5.73 7.42
C PRO A 104 -4.21 -5.78 5.97
N TYR A 105 -4.25 -4.64 5.29
CA TYR A 105 -3.73 -4.55 3.93
C TYR A 105 -2.21 -4.41 3.96
N VAL A 106 -1.52 -5.45 3.51
CA VAL A 106 -0.07 -5.43 3.29
C VAL A 106 0.18 -5.16 1.80
N PRO A 107 0.69 -3.97 1.42
CA PRO A 107 1.02 -3.71 0.03
C PRO A 107 2.16 -4.61 -0.45
N LEU A 108 2.15 -4.93 -1.74
CA LEU A 108 3.31 -5.54 -2.38
C LEU A 108 4.46 -4.54 -2.42
N LEU A 109 5.67 -5.01 -2.14
CA LEU A 109 6.88 -4.19 -2.17
C LEU A 109 7.02 -3.45 -3.51
N MET A 110 7.16 -2.13 -3.41
CA MET A 110 7.30 -1.26 -4.57
C MET A 110 8.67 -1.45 -5.21
N ARG A 111 8.67 -1.80 -6.51
CA ARG A 111 9.87 -1.92 -7.33
C ARG A 111 9.84 -0.87 -8.43
N CYS A 112 10.95 -0.16 -8.60
CA CYS A 112 11.10 0.81 -9.68
C CYS A 112 11.18 0.09 -11.03
N HIS A 113 10.22 0.28 -11.93
CA HIS A 113 10.27 -0.34 -13.27
C HIS A 113 11.32 0.28 -14.21
N LYS A 114 12.08 1.27 -13.75
CA LYS A 114 13.21 1.86 -14.48
C LYS A 114 14.55 1.26 -14.03
N CYS A 115 14.84 1.29 -12.73
CA CYS A 115 16.13 0.81 -12.20
C CYS A 115 16.08 -0.55 -11.49
N GLN A 116 14.89 -1.14 -11.36
CA GLN A 116 14.60 -2.44 -10.73
C GLN A 116 14.92 -2.54 -9.23
N ARG A 117 15.33 -1.43 -8.59
CA ARG A 117 15.52 -1.34 -7.13
C ARG A 117 14.21 -1.12 -6.39
N TYR A 118 14.16 -1.53 -5.12
CA TYR A 118 13.02 -1.33 -4.25
C TYR A 118 12.92 0.10 -3.68
N GLY A 119 11.77 0.44 -3.11
CA GLY A 119 11.56 1.67 -2.33
C GLY A 119 11.10 2.91 -3.11
N HIS A 120 11.06 2.88 -4.44
CA HIS A 120 10.54 3.99 -5.24
C HIS A 120 9.91 3.54 -6.56
N GLY A 121 8.98 4.36 -7.08
CA GLY A 121 8.36 4.15 -8.39
C GLY A 121 9.22 4.70 -9.54
N LYS A 122 8.78 4.45 -10.79
CA LYS A 122 9.45 4.95 -12.01
C LYS A 122 9.53 6.48 -12.02
N ASP A 123 8.48 7.17 -11.59
CA ASP A 123 8.36 8.63 -11.70
C ASP A 123 9.29 9.39 -10.75
N ARG A 124 9.74 8.74 -9.67
CA ARG A 124 10.72 9.29 -8.72
C ARG A 124 12.14 8.77 -8.96
N CYS A 125 12.35 8.04 -10.06
CA CYS A 125 13.64 7.43 -10.35
C CYS A 125 14.60 8.44 -10.98
N LYS A 126 15.74 8.65 -10.32
CA LYS A 126 16.81 9.54 -10.79
C LYS A 126 17.74 8.91 -11.84
N LYS A 127 17.60 7.60 -12.13
CA LYS A 127 18.44 6.95 -13.14
C LYS A 127 18.06 7.45 -14.54
N PRO A 128 19.04 7.78 -15.40
CA PRO A 128 18.77 8.33 -16.73
C PRO A 128 18.11 7.29 -17.64
N ALA A 129 18.69 6.08 -17.71
CA ALA A 129 18.20 4.98 -18.53
C ALA A 129 17.52 3.88 -17.71
N ALA A 130 16.63 3.13 -18.36
CA ALA A 130 16.06 1.91 -17.80
C ALA A 130 17.07 0.74 -17.89
N VAL A 131 16.95 -0.20 -16.96
CA VAL A 131 17.72 -1.45 -16.98
C VAL A 131 16.78 -2.64 -17.13
N CYS A 132 17.27 -3.67 -17.80
CA CYS A 132 16.56 -4.91 -18.02
C CYS A 132 16.25 -5.61 -16.69
N VAL A 133 15.02 -6.10 -16.54
CA VAL A 133 14.59 -6.84 -15.35
C VAL A 133 15.27 -8.20 -15.22
N ARG A 134 15.65 -8.82 -16.34
CA ARG A 134 16.29 -10.14 -16.38
C ARG A 134 17.75 -10.04 -15.95
N CYS A 135 18.55 -9.23 -16.63
CA CYS A 135 20.01 -9.20 -16.45
C CYS A 135 20.57 -7.93 -15.77
N GLY A 136 19.72 -6.94 -15.47
CA GLY A 136 20.15 -5.71 -14.80
C GLY A 136 20.97 -4.73 -15.64
N LYS A 137 21.23 -5.02 -16.92
CA LYS A 137 21.98 -4.15 -17.85
C LYS A 137 21.05 -3.27 -18.68
N GLY A 138 21.56 -2.13 -19.14
CA GLY A 138 20.86 -1.23 -20.07
C GLY A 138 21.08 -1.60 -21.54
N GLY A 139 20.54 -0.78 -22.45
CA GLY A 139 20.83 -0.84 -23.88
C GLY A 139 19.96 -1.79 -24.71
N HIS A 140 18.94 -2.42 -24.12
CA HIS A 140 18.01 -3.30 -24.81
C HIS A 140 16.65 -3.33 -24.09
N VAL A 141 15.63 -3.85 -24.77
CA VAL A 141 14.31 -4.17 -24.16
C VAL A 141 14.30 -5.60 -23.64
N GLU A 142 13.47 -5.88 -22.64
CA GLU A 142 13.39 -7.19 -21.97
C GLU A 142 13.18 -8.36 -22.94
N ARG A 143 12.36 -8.16 -23.98
CA ARG A 143 12.04 -9.18 -24.99
C ARG A 143 13.26 -9.70 -25.75
N ASP A 144 14.27 -8.84 -25.92
CA ASP A 144 15.47 -9.14 -26.71
C ASP A 144 16.64 -9.59 -25.82
N CYS A 145 16.38 -9.81 -24.52
CA CYS A 145 17.40 -10.15 -23.55
C CYS A 145 17.73 -11.65 -23.57
N SER A 146 18.89 -11.99 -24.16
CA SER A 146 19.46 -13.35 -24.15
C SER A 146 20.50 -13.59 -23.05
N ALA A 147 20.82 -12.58 -22.23
CA ALA A 147 21.80 -12.71 -21.16
C ALA A 147 21.28 -13.54 -19.97
N ASP A 148 22.21 -14.13 -19.23
CA ASP A 148 21.89 -14.82 -17.98
C ASP A 148 21.20 -13.88 -16.98
N PRO A 149 20.20 -14.38 -16.24
CA PRO A 149 19.49 -13.56 -15.29
C PRO A 149 20.40 -13.17 -14.12
N LEU A 150 20.35 -11.89 -13.74
CA LEU A 150 21.11 -11.35 -12.64
C LEU A 150 20.27 -10.29 -11.92
N CYS A 151 19.88 -10.60 -10.70
CA CYS A 151 19.07 -9.69 -9.90
C CYS A 151 19.88 -8.48 -9.42
N VAL A 152 19.42 -7.26 -9.71
CA VAL A 152 20.10 -6.03 -9.27
C VAL A 152 20.10 -5.83 -7.75
N ASN A 153 19.22 -6.52 -7.02
CA ASN A 153 19.03 -6.34 -5.58
C ASN A 153 19.87 -7.33 -4.75
N CYS A 154 19.85 -8.62 -5.12
CA CYS A 154 20.57 -9.68 -4.39
C CYS A 154 21.74 -10.30 -5.15
N ARG A 155 21.94 -9.93 -6.44
CA ARG A 155 22.93 -10.53 -7.35
C ARG A 155 22.77 -12.04 -7.62
N GLY A 156 21.59 -12.60 -7.33
CA GLY A 156 21.25 -14.00 -7.61
C GLY A 156 20.87 -14.26 -9.07
N ASN A 157 20.89 -15.54 -9.45
CA ASN A 157 20.58 -16.04 -10.80
C ASN A 157 19.06 -16.10 -11.06
N HIS A 158 18.40 -14.95 -11.01
CA HIS A 158 16.98 -14.78 -11.32
C HIS A 158 16.68 -13.33 -11.69
N ALA A 159 15.55 -13.10 -12.35
CA ALA A 159 15.10 -11.73 -12.65
C ALA A 159 14.80 -10.93 -11.38
N ALA A 160 14.92 -9.60 -11.45
CA ALA A 160 14.62 -8.71 -10.32
C ALA A 160 13.14 -8.69 -9.90
N SER A 161 12.25 -9.34 -10.67
CA SER A 161 10.82 -9.56 -10.37
C SER A 161 10.57 -10.81 -9.54
N SER A 162 11.57 -11.66 -9.29
CA SER A 162 11.36 -12.93 -8.62
C SER A 162 10.86 -12.74 -7.17
N LYS A 163 9.78 -13.44 -6.83
CA LYS A 163 9.22 -13.48 -5.46
C LYS A 163 10.03 -14.36 -4.50
N THR A 164 10.97 -15.16 -5.03
CA THR A 164 11.88 -15.99 -4.22
C THR A 164 13.21 -15.30 -3.92
N CYS A 165 13.39 -14.05 -4.37
CA CYS A 165 14.57 -13.24 -4.06
C CYS A 165 14.70 -13.00 -2.55
N SER A 166 15.86 -13.30 -1.95
CA SER A 166 16.11 -13.08 -0.52
C SER A 166 15.84 -11.63 -0.10
N LYS A 167 16.39 -10.67 -0.85
CA LYS A 167 16.16 -9.24 -0.61
C LYS A 167 14.71 -8.81 -0.77
N PHE A 168 13.94 -9.46 -1.65
CA PHE A 168 12.51 -9.20 -1.75
C PHE A 168 11.78 -9.65 -0.48
N LEU A 169 12.09 -10.87 0.01
CA LEU A 169 11.45 -11.42 1.20
C LEU A 169 11.76 -10.60 2.45
N GLU A 170 13.02 -10.18 2.62
CA GLU A 170 13.47 -9.29 3.70
C GLU A 170 12.68 -7.97 3.70
N GLU A 171 12.68 -7.25 2.58
CA GLU A 171 12.01 -5.94 2.45
C GLU A 171 10.48 -6.05 2.55
N GLN A 172 9.89 -7.14 2.02
CA GLN A 172 8.45 -7.40 2.11
C GLN A 172 8.01 -7.70 3.55
N ALA A 173 8.90 -8.27 4.39
CA ALA A 173 8.62 -8.53 5.79
C ALA A 173 8.54 -7.22 6.62
N VAL A 174 9.28 -6.17 6.22
CA VAL A 174 9.18 -4.84 6.86
C VAL A 174 7.83 -4.16 6.62
N LEU A 175 7.13 -4.53 5.55
CA LEU A 175 5.80 -4.00 5.23
C LEU A 175 4.65 -4.70 5.97
N ARG A 176 4.95 -5.78 6.72
CA ARG A 176 3.94 -6.58 7.43
C ARG A 176 3.66 -6.06 8.82
#